data_AF-A0AAW0YNU4-F1
#
_entry.id   AF-A0AAW0YNU4-F1
#
_cell.length_a   1.000
_cell.length_b   1.000
_cell.length_c   1.000
_cell.angle_alpha   90.00
_cell.angle_beta   90.00
_cell.angle_gamma   90.00
#
_symmetry.space_group_name_H-M   'P 1'
#
loop_
_entity.id
_entity.type
_entity.pdbx_description
1 polymer ?
#
loop_
_entity_poly.entity_id
_entity_poly.type
_entity_poly.pdbx_seq_one_letter_code
_entity_poly.pdbx_strand_id
1 'polypeptide(L)'
;SPQVEGVVQVAENGSLVFPPFPAHLYNAHVHAATYTCRASSPAGTLLATPVIVRAVVVGEYEVQVYDQLVMSGNTAVLRCAVPSYVREHVTVTSWLHDNTFNIYPSLHG
;
A
#
# COMPACT_ATOMS: atom_id res chain seq x y z
N SER A 1 23.66 -4.55 -9.91
CA SER A 1 22.43 -3.76 -9.74
C SER A 1 22.84 -2.31 -9.65
N PRO A 2 22.26 -1.38 -10.41
CA PRO A 2 22.68 0.02 -10.35
C PRO A 2 22.39 0.54 -8.94
N GLN A 3 23.45 0.81 -8.17
CA GLN A 3 23.35 1.54 -6.92
C GLN A 3 22.98 2.98 -7.28
N VAL A 4 21.71 3.32 -7.10
CA VAL A 4 21.28 4.72 -7.16
C VAL A 4 21.73 5.35 -5.85
N GLU A 5 22.85 6.08 -5.90
CA GLU A 5 23.42 6.80 -4.76
C GLU A 5 22.35 7.68 -4.10
N GLY A 6 22.21 7.57 -2.78
CA GLY A 6 21.41 8.48 -1.95
C GLY A 6 19.99 8.02 -1.58
N VAL A 7 19.47 6.90 -2.09
CA VAL A 7 18.07 6.47 -1.83
C VAL A 7 17.95 5.10 -1.13
N VAL A 8 18.95 4.23 -1.25
CA VAL A 8 19.02 2.95 -0.50
C VAL A 8 20.36 2.86 0.20
N GLN A 9 20.35 2.52 1.48
CA GLN A 9 21.56 2.33 2.29
C GLN A 9 21.77 0.84 2.59
N VAL A 10 23.01 0.37 2.53
CA VAL A 10 23.36 -0.98 2.99
C VAL A 10 23.97 -0.85 4.38
N ALA A 11 23.31 -1.39 5.40
CA ALA A 11 23.82 -1.41 6.77
C ALA A 11 25.00 -2.39 6.90
N GLU A 12 25.82 -2.20 7.94
CA GLU A 12 26.99 -3.07 8.20
C GLU A 12 26.60 -4.55 8.36
N ASN A 13 25.39 -4.83 8.84
CA ASN A 13 24.85 -6.18 8.99
C ASN A 13 24.28 -6.78 7.68
N GLY A 14 24.41 -6.08 6.54
CA GLY A 14 23.92 -6.51 5.24
C GLY A 14 22.45 -6.18 4.94
N SER A 15 21.75 -5.46 5.82
CA SER A 15 20.36 -5.04 5.57
C SER A 15 20.29 -3.92 4.52
N LEU A 16 19.23 -3.94 3.69
CA LEU A 16 18.86 -2.80 2.85
C LEU A 16 17.90 -1.88 3.63
N VAL A 17 18.28 -0.61 3.77
CA VAL A 17 17.53 0.42 4.49
C VAL A 17 17.00 1.45 3.51
N PHE A 18 15.70 1.72 3.60
CA PHE A 18 14.98 2.72 2.80
C PHE A 18 14.55 3.86 3.72
N PRO A 19 15.31 4.97 3.80
CA PRO A 19 14.99 6.09 4.68
C PRO A 19 13.71 6.82 4.23
N PRO A 20 13.04 7.57 5.13
CA PRO A 20 11.95 8.47 4.75
C PRO A 20 12.40 9.47 3.68
N PHE A 21 11.55 9.72 2.70
CA PHE A 21 11.81 10.64 1.61
C PHE A 21 10.56 11.51 1.33
N PRO A 22 10.74 12.77 0.91
CA PRO A 22 9.64 13.61 0.46
C PRO A 22 9.13 13.18 -0.92
N ALA A 23 7.86 13.47 -1.22
CA ALA A 23 7.19 13.07 -2.45
C ALA A 23 7.98 13.34 -3.75
N HIS A 24 8.67 14.49 -3.82
CA HIS A 24 9.43 14.91 -5.00
C HIS A 24 10.71 14.09 -5.25
N LEU A 25 11.16 13.30 -4.28
CA LEU A 25 12.29 12.36 -4.42
C LEU A 25 11.83 10.92 -4.72
N TYR A 26 10.54 10.72 -5.01
CA TYR A 26 10.06 9.42 -5.44
C TYR A 26 10.76 8.98 -6.74
N ASN A 27 11.19 7.73 -6.75
CA ASN A 27 11.86 7.10 -7.89
C ASN A 27 11.41 5.64 -7.97
N ALA A 28 10.67 5.28 -9.03
CA ALA A 28 10.11 3.94 -9.19
C ALA A 28 11.18 2.83 -9.24
N HIS A 29 12.39 3.12 -9.72
CA HIS A 29 13.48 2.12 -9.78
C HIS A 29 13.99 1.70 -8.39
N VAL A 30 13.71 2.51 -7.37
CA VAL A 30 14.09 2.24 -5.98
C VAL A 30 12.86 1.90 -5.14
N HIS A 31 11.82 2.70 -5.27
CA HIS A 31 10.64 2.67 -4.41
C HIS A 31 9.53 1.76 -4.92
N ALA A 32 9.62 1.21 -6.13
CA ALA A 32 8.67 0.26 -6.70
C ALA A 32 9.41 -0.82 -7.49
N ALA A 33 10.28 -1.55 -6.79
CA ALA A 33 11.23 -2.48 -7.39
C ALA A 33 11.32 -3.80 -6.61
N THR A 34 11.84 -4.83 -7.28
CA THR A 34 12.09 -6.14 -6.69
C THR A 34 13.57 -6.28 -6.35
N TYR A 35 13.87 -6.63 -5.10
CA TYR A 35 15.21 -6.81 -4.57
C TYR A 35 15.49 -8.29 -4.30
N THR A 36 16.70 -8.74 -4.60
CA THR A 36 17.15 -10.11 -4.29
C THR A 36 18.47 -10.04 -3.53
N CYS A 37 18.49 -10.60 -2.32
CA CYS A 37 19.72 -10.73 -1.55
C CYS A 37 20.65 -11.75 -2.21
N ARG A 38 21.94 -11.43 -2.31
CA ARG A 38 22.99 -12.28 -2.87
C ARG A 38 24.09 -12.49 -1.84
N ALA A 39 24.31 -13.73 -1.43
CA ALA A 39 25.47 -14.14 -0.64
C ALA A 39 26.51 -14.80 -1.55
N SER A 40 27.77 -14.39 -1.44
CA SER A 40 28.85 -14.90 -2.30
C SER A 40 30.05 -15.35 -1.47
N SER A 41 30.60 -16.51 -1.82
CA SER A 41 31.82 -17.08 -1.25
C SER A 41 32.65 -17.73 -2.37
N PRO A 42 33.91 -18.14 -2.13
CA PRO A 42 34.69 -18.89 -3.11
C PRO A 42 34.03 -20.21 -3.57
N ALA A 43 33.19 -20.82 -2.73
CA ALA A 43 32.46 -22.04 -3.07
C ALA A 43 31.25 -21.80 -3.99
N GLY A 44 30.81 -20.54 -4.16
CA GLY A 44 29.68 -20.20 -5.01
C GLY A 44 28.86 -19.01 -4.52
N THR A 45 27.69 -18.84 -5.16
CA THR A 45 26.74 -17.75 -4.87
C THR A 45 25.37 -18.33 -4.56
N LEU A 46 24.72 -17.81 -3.51
CA LEU A 46 23.33 -18.09 -3.17
C LEU A 46 22.48 -16.83 -3.39
N LEU A 47 21.29 -17.01 -3.97
CA LEU A 47 20.29 -15.96 -4.13
C LEU A 47 19.08 -16.29 -3.25
N ALA A 48 18.59 -15.28 -2.52
CA ALA A 48 17.37 -15.41 -1.75
C ALA A 48 16.12 -15.36 -2.66
N THR A 49 14.95 -15.63 -2.08
CA THR A 49 13.67 -15.34 -2.72
C THR A 49 13.54 -13.83 -3.00
N PRO A 50 13.06 -13.42 -4.19
CA PRO A 50 12.86 -12.00 -4.49
C PRO A 50 11.85 -11.34 -3.52
N VAL A 51 12.14 -10.12 -3.09
CA VAL A 51 11.31 -9.29 -2.21
C VAL A 51 10.82 -8.07 -2.99
N ILE A 52 9.50 -7.85 -3.01
CA ILE A 52 8.90 -6.68 -3.67
C ILE A 52 8.86 -5.52 -2.67
N VAL A 53 9.49 -4.40 -3.02
CA VAL A 53 9.45 -3.16 -2.24
C VAL A 53 8.54 -2.17 -2.96
N ARG A 54 7.55 -1.64 -2.23
CA ARG A 54 6.65 -0.61 -2.72
C ARG A 54 6.44 0.48 -1.66
N ALA A 55 7.15 1.59 -1.80
CA ALA A 55 6.90 2.78 -1.00
C ALA A 55 5.70 3.54 -1.58
N VAL A 56 4.89 4.10 -0.67
CA VAL A 56 3.67 4.84 -1.01
C VAL A 56 3.85 6.26 -0.50
N VAL A 57 3.71 7.22 -1.41
CA VAL A 57 3.69 8.63 -1.04
C VAL A 57 2.28 8.96 -0.56
N VAL A 58 2.16 9.36 0.70
CA VAL A 58 0.88 9.74 1.28
C VAL A 58 0.46 11.10 0.73
N GLY A 59 -0.73 11.16 0.16
CA GLY A 59 -1.41 12.39 -0.25
C GLY A 59 -2.81 12.43 0.34
N GLU A 60 -3.44 13.60 0.29
CA GLU A 60 -4.84 13.74 0.66
C GLU A 60 -5.73 12.94 -0.31
N TYR A 61 -6.73 12.27 0.26
CA TYR A 61 -7.75 11.56 -0.51
C TYR A 61 -9.11 11.78 0.17
N GLU A 62 -10.15 11.75 -0.65
CA GLU A 62 -11.54 11.84 -0.19
C GLU A 62 -12.30 10.62 -0.71
N VAL A 63 -13.17 10.08 0.14
CA VAL A 63 -14.07 8.98 -0.22
C VAL A 63 -15.48 9.53 -0.38
N GLN A 64 -16.25 8.94 -1.31
CA GLN A 64 -17.61 9.38 -1.59
C GLN A 64 -18.60 8.22 -1.43
N VAL A 65 -19.84 8.52 -1.08
CA VAL A 65 -20.96 7.58 -1.14
C VAL A 65 -21.99 8.17 -2.08
N TYR A 66 -22.35 7.44 -3.13
CA TYR A 66 -23.31 7.90 -4.12
C TYR A 66 -24.69 7.34 -3.84
N ASP A 67 -25.71 8.18 -4.05
CA ASP A 67 -27.11 7.76 -3.99
C ASP A 67 -27.36 6.56 -4.89
N GLN A 68 -28.11 5.59 -4.37
CA GLN A 68 -28.50 4.39 -5.11
C GLN A 68 -30.01 4.41 -5.34
N LEU A 69 -30.43 4.26 -6.60
CA LEU A 69 -31.83 4.10 -6.94
C LEU A 69 -32.19 2.61 -6.88
N VAL A 70 -33.11 2.27 -5.98
CA VAL A 70 -33.64 0.92 -5.82
C VAL A 70 -35.16 0.94 -5.71
N MET A 71 -35.81 -0.11 -6.21
CA MET A 71 -37.26 -0.27 -6.04
C MET A 71 -37.59 -0.82 -4.64
N SER A 72 -38.73 -0.43 -4.11
CA SER A 72 -39.23 -0.95 -2.83
C SER A 72 -39.31 -2.47 -2.85
N GLY A 73 -38.81 -3.12 -1.79
CA GLY A 73 -38.73 -4.58 -1.66
C GLY A 73 -37.44 -5.19 -2.17
N ASN A 74 -36.60 -4.44 -2.91
CA ASN A 74 -35.27 -4.91 -3.32
C ASN A 74 -34.20 -4.57 -2.28
N THR A 75 -33.09 -5.31 -2.33
CA THR A 75 -31.89 -5.01 -1.54
C THR A 75 -31.15 -3.81 -2.11
N ALA A 76 -30.86 -2.84 -1.26
CA ALA A 76 -29.93 -1.74 -1.55
C ALA A 76 -28.53 -2.08 -1.09
N VAL A 77 -27.51 -1.73 -1.89
CA VAL A 77 -26.11 -1.84 -1.51
C VAL A 77 -25.45 -0.48 -1.67
N LEU A 78 -25.17 0.18 -0.56
CA LEU A 78 -24.33 1.38 -0.55
C LEU A 78 -22.86 0.98 -0.67
N ARG A 79 -22.09 1.76 -1.43
CA ARG A 79 -20.65 1.52 -1.65
C ARG A 79 -19.86 2.75 -1.28
N CYS A 80 -18.84 2.57 -0.46
CA CYS A 80 -17.83 3.59 -0.23
C CYS A 80 -16.89 3.60 -1.44
N ALA A 81 -16.95 4.68 -2.22
CA ALA A 81 -16.13 4.86 -3.41
C ALA A 81 -14.74 5.36 -3.02
N VAL A 82 -13.84 4.41 -2.76
CA VAL A 82 -12.43 4.69 -2.50
C VAL A 82 -11.69 4.94 -3.83
N PRO A 83 -10.96 6.06 -3.98
CA PRO A 83 -10.16 6.32 -5.17
C PRO A 83 -9.18 5.18 -5.47
N SER A 84 -9.02 4.85 -6.76
CA SER A 84 -8.25 3.67 -7.17
C SER A 84 -6.79 3.68 -6.71
N TYR A 85 -6.16 4.86 -6.63
CA TYR A 85 -4.75 5.02 -6.26
C TYR A 85 -4.45 4.74 -4.78
N VAL A 86 -5.47 4.75 -3.90
CA VAL A 86 -5.35 4.42 -2.46
C VAL A 86 -6.07 3.13 -2.06
N ARG A 87 -6.79 2.48 -2.98
CA ARG A 87 -7.65 1.33 -2.69
C ARG A 87 -6.94 0.16 -2.00
N GLU A 88 -5.66 -0.06 -2.30
CA GLU A 88 -4.87 -1.13 -1.69
C GLU A 88 -4.45 -0.82 -0.24
N HIS A 89 -4.53 0.44 0.17
CA HIS A 89 -4.04 0.95 1.46
C HIS A 89 -5.16 1.40 2.39
N VAL A 90 -6.41 1.40 1.92
CA VAL A 90 -7.59 1.90 2.65
C VAL A 90 -8.67 0.83 2.66
N THR A 91 -9.26 0.62 3.84
CA THR A 91 -10.41 -0.28 4.02
C THR A 91 -11.55 0.45 4.71
N VAL A 92 -12.79 0.02 4.46
CA VAL A 92 -13.98 0.55 5.13
C VAL A 92 -14.01 0.04 6.57
N THR A 93 -14.09 0.95 7.53
CA THR A 93 -14.07 0.63 8.97
C THR A 93 -15.45 0.60 9.59
N SER A 94 -16.31 1.56 9.24
CA SER A 94 -17.71 1.65 9.67
C SER A 94 -18.53 2.46 8.68
N TRP A 95 -19.85 2.37 8.80
CA TRP A 95 -20.79 3.30 8.20
C TRP A 95 -21.38 4.20 9.28
N LEU A 96 -21.52 5.49 8.99
CA LEU A 96 -22.13 6.45 9.90
C LEU A 96 -23.53 6.81 9.41
N HIS A 97 -24.53 6.54 10.24
CA HIS A 97 -25.91 6.91 9.99
C HIS A 97 -26.27 8.17 10.79
N ASP A 98 -26.85 9.15 10.10
CA ASP A 98 -27.33 10.42 10.65
C ASP A 98 -26.33 11.15 11.56
N ASN A 99 -25.03 11.02 11.26
CA ASN A 99 -23.91 11.57 12.04
C ASN A 99 -23.84 11.17 13.52
N THR A 100 -24.60 10.14 13.93
CA THR A 100 -24.74 9.78 15.35
C THR A 100 -24.52 8.30 15.63
N PHE A 101 -24.74 7.43 14.64
CA PHE A 101 -24.74 5.99 14.83
C PHE A 101 -23.74 5.26 13.93
N ASN A 102 -22.77 4.58 14.53
CA ASN A 102 -21.79 3.77 13.80
C ASN A 102 -22.30 2.34 13.61
N ILE A 103 -22.32 1.89 12.36
CA ILE A 103 -22.57 0.51 11.96
C ILE A 103 -21.21 -0.11 11.64
N TYR A 104 -20.81 -1.09 12.44
CA TYR A 104 -19.55 -1.81 12.26
C TYR A 104 -19.76 -3.08 11.42
N PRO A 105 -18.73 -3.54 10.69
CA PRO A 105 -18.77 -4.83 9.99
C PRO A 105 -19.15 -5.96 10.95
N SER A 106 -20.09 -6.82 10.57
CA SER A 106 -20.37 -8.05 11.30
C SER A 106 -19.21 -9.03 11.13
N LEU A 107 -18.85 -9.75 12.20
CA LEU A 107 -17.87 -10.85 12.16
C LEU A 107 -18.35 -12.04 11.30
N HIS A 108 -19.63 -12.07 10.98
CA HIS A 108 -20.22 -12.93 9.97
C HIS A 108 -20.24 -12.15 8.66
N GLY A 109 -19.16 -12.28 7.89
CA GLY A 109 -19.17 -12.03 6.45
C GLY A 109 -19.80 -13.22 5.73
#